data_AF-A0A8K0KKZ4-F1
#
_entry.id   AF-A0A8K0KKZ4-F1
#
_cell.length_a   1.000
_cell.length_b   1.000
_cell.length_c   1.000
_cell.angle_alpha   90.00
_cell.angle_beta   90.00
_cell.angle_gamma   90.00
#
_symmetry.space_group_name_H-M   'P 1'
#
loop_
_entity.id
_entity.type
_entity.pdbx_description
1 polymer ?
#
loop_
_entity_poly.entity_id
_entity_poly.type
_entity_poly.pdbx_seq_one_letter_code
_entity_poly.pdbx_strand_id
1 'polypeptide(L)'
;MDSKRKLTPGKGPNNKKYKVKDDDDDDVPGSFETELAYMDMLEGDNEIDLAEIQAQGPETQQTSIKWSRPSLPPMNPEKDPLVFQQLELDHYTGQPMKGMPGSQIGPVPIMRLFGVTMEGHSVCCHVHGFSPYLFVHIPEGFDNSHCAPFKVRTC
;
A
#
# COMPACT_ATOMS: atom_id res chain seq x y z
N MET A 1 23.99 40.42 43.32
CA MET A 1 25.09 39.68 42.66
C MET A 1 24.62 39.37 41.27
N ASP A 2 24.78 40.37 40.41
CA ASP A 2 24.25 40.42 39.06
C ASP A 2 25.34 39.98 38.08
N SER A 3 25.13 38.88 37.38
CA SER A 3 26.05 38.41 36.33
C SER A 3 25.38 38.53 34.96
N LYS A 4 25.54 39.69 34.35
CA LYS A 4 25.15 40.00 32.97
C LYS A 4 26.32 39.59 32.05
N ARG A 5 26.12 38.57 31.20
CA ARG A 5 27.11 38.16 30.17
C ARG A 5 27.24 39.27 29.12
N LYS A 6 28.48 39.69 28.84
CA LYS A 6 28.84 40.62 27.76
C LYS A 6 29.07 39.83 26.45
N LEU A 7 28.40 40.25 25.37
CA LEU A 7 28.67 39.81 24.00
C LEU A 7 29.64 40.80 23.34
N THR A 8 30.70 40.28 22.71
CA THR A 8 31.68 41.05 21.94
C THR A 8 31.30 41.07 20.45
N PRO A 9 31.47 42.19 19.73
CA PRO A 9 31.18 42.26 18.30
C PRO A 9 32.43 41.93 17.48
N GLY A 10 32.42 40.79 16.77
CA GLY A 10 33.40 40.42 15.74
C GLY A 10 32.90 40.82 14.35
N LYS A 11 33.82 41.30 13.50
CA LYS A 11 33.58 42.06 12.27
C LYS A 11 33.94 41.25 11.01
N GLY A 12 33.02 41.19 10.04
CA GLY A 12 33.27 41.08 8.58
C GLY A 12 33.08 39.71 7.91
N PRO A 13 33.00 39.62 6.55
CA PRO A 13 33.08 40.69 5.55
C PRO A 13 31.95 40.74 4.48
N ASN A 14 32.03 41.79 3.65
CA ASN A 14 31.10 42.32 2.65
C ASN A 14 30.63 41.37 1.53
N ASN A 15 29.31 41.28 1.31
CA ASN A 15 28.75 40.79 0.05
C ASN A 15 28.65 41.93 -0.99
N LYS A 16 29.57 41.93 -1.96
CA LYS A 16 29.45 42.73 -3.18
C LYS A 16 28.34 42.13 -4.05
N LYS A 17 27.22 42.85 -4.22
CA LYS A 17 26.20 42.51 -5.22
C LYS A 17 26.80 42.71 -6.61
N TYR A 18 27.05 41.61 -7.32
CA TYR A 18 27.38 41.64 -8.74
C TYR A 18 26.07 41.74 -9.52
N LYS A 19 25.84 42.87 -10.19
CA LYS A 19 24.79 43.00 -11.21
C LYS A 19 25.33 42.40 -12.49
N VAL A 20 24.74 41.31 -12.97
CA VAL A 20 24.90 40.86 -14.36
C VAL A 20 23.72 41.37 -15.17
N LYS A 21 24.07 41.82 -16.37
CA LYS A 21 23.30 42.51 -17.39
C LYS A 21 22.66 41.44 -18.30
N ASP A 22 21.45 41.69 -18.78
CA ASP A 22 20.79 40.89 -19.84
C ASP A 22 21.74 40.58 -20.99
N ASP A 23 21.72 39.33 -21.47
CA ASP A 23 21.60 38.97 -22.89
C ASP A 23 21.30 37.46 -23.02
N ASP A 24 20.52 37.16 -24.06
CA ASP A 24 19.75 35.95 -24.39
C ASP A 24 20.45 34.56 -24.45
N ASP A 25 19.58 33.55 -24.52
CA ASP A 25 19.71 32.15 -24.96
C ASP A 25 19.93 31.03 -23.91
N ASP A 26 18.81 30.32 -23.70
CA ASP A 26 18.61 28.87 -23.49
C ASP A 26 19.27 28.14 -22.31
N ASP A 27 18.41 27.39 -21.60
CA ASP A 27 18.68 26.46 -20.51
C ASP A 27 19.23 27.05 -19.20
N VAL A 28 18.32 27.50 -18.33
CA VAL A 28 18.61 27.67 -16.89
C VAL A 28 18.63 26.28 -16.24
N PRO A 29 19.80 25.72 -15.87
CA PRO A 29 19.86 24.43 -15.21
C PRO A 29 19.39 24.62 -13.76
N GLY A 30 18.29 23.95 -13.38
CA GLY A 30 17.77 23.99 -12.01
C GLY A 30 16.34 24.53 -11.85
N SER A 31 15.56 24.65 -12.93
CA SER A 31 14.11 24.80 -12.77
C SER A 31 13.52 23.49 -12.24
N PHE A 32 12.63 23.58 -11.25
CA PHE A 32 11.95 22.42 -10.65
C PHE A 32 11.28 21.53 -11.71
N GLU A 33 10.78 22.16 -12.78
CA GLU A 33 10.14 21.48 -13.91
C GLU A 33 11.12 20.63 -14.73
N THR A 34 12.36 21.11 -14.91
CA THR A 34 13.42 20.35 -15.59
C THR A 34 13.88 19.15 -14.76
N GLU A 35 13.97 19.30 -13.44
CA GLU A 35 14.31 18.22 -12.52
C GLU A 35 13.20 17.15 -12.48
N LEU A 36 11.92 17.59 -12.51
CA LEU A 36 10.77 16.69 -12.60
C LEU A 36 10.73 15.94 -13.94
N ALA A 37 10.98 16.62 -15.06
CA ALA A 37 11.03 15.99 -16.38
C ALA A 37 12.16 14.96 -16.50
N TYR A 38 13.30 15.23 -15.85
CA TYR A 38 14.42 14.28 -15.80
C TYR A 38 14.10 13.05 -14.95
N MET A 39 13.33 13.21 -13.88
CA MET A 39 12.85 12.08 -13.07
C MET A 39 11.81 11.23 -13.83
N ASP A 40 10.87 11.86 -14.53
CA ASP A 40 9.84 11.18 -15.35
C ASP A 40 10.48 10.40 -16.53
N MET A 41 11.52 10.96 -17.14
CA MET A 41 12.33 10.28 -18.18
C MET A 41 13.09 9.06 -17.65
N LEU A 42 13.56 9.08 -16.39
CA LEU A 42 14.24 7.94 -15.76
C LEU A 42 13.26 6.85 -15.27
N GLU A 43 12.00 7.21 -15.00
CA GLU A 43 10.93 6.26 -14.64
C GLU A 43 10.38 5.54 -15.88
N GLY A 44 10.40 6.18 -17.06
CA GLY A 44 9.94 5.58 -18.32
C GLY A 44 10.74 4.37 -18.83
N ASP A 45 11.98 4.17 -18.34
CA ASP A 45 12.84 3.03 -18.70
C ASP A 45 12.82 1.89 -17.68
N ASN A 46 12.09 2.04 -16.57
CA ASN A 46 11.88 1.03 -15.55
C ASN A 46 10.41 0.57 -15.57
N GLU A 47 9.98 -0.11 -16.63
CA GLU A 47 8.82 -1.02 -16.58
C GLU A 47 9.16 -2.17 -15.60
N ILE A 48 9.09 -1.87 -14.31
CA ILE A 48 9.15 -2.85 -13.23
C ILE A 48 7.84 -3.63 -13.32
N ASP A 49 7.97 -4.89 -13.70
CA ASP A 49 6.92 -5.91 -13.68
C ASP A 49 6.12 -5.80 -12.37
N LEU A 50 4.83 -5.51 -12.48
CA LEU A 50 3.92 -5.27 -11.35
C LEU A 50 3.84 -6.49 -10.40
N ALA A 51 4.39 -7.64 -10.82
CA ALA A 51 4.55 -8.85 -10.02
C ALA A 51 5.68 -8.78 -8.96
N GLU A 52 6.62 -7.84 -9.04
CA GLU A 52 7.81 -7.77 -8.16
C GLU A 52 7.81 -6.63 -7.14
N ILE A 53 6.72 -5.88 -6.98
CA ILE A 53 6.56 -4.96 -5.85
C ILE A 53 6.18 -5.74 -4.58
N GLN A 54 7.06 -6.65 -4.15
CA GLN A 54 7.30 -6.90 -2.73
C GLN A 54 8.36 -5.90 -2.24
N ALA A 55 8.12 -4.61 -2.48
CA ALA A 55 8.90 -3.58 -1.82
C ALA A 55 8.65 -3.71 -0.31
N GLN A 56 9.65 -4.16 0.44
CA GLN A 56 9.68 -3.92 1.88
C GLN A 56 9.84 -2.41 2.08
N GLY A 57 8.72 -1.69 2.01
CA GLY A 57 8.69 -0.30 2.39
C GLY A 57 9.14 -0.15 3.85
N PRO A 58 9.57 1.05 4.26
CA PRO A 58 9.98 1.32 5.64
C PRO A 58 8.86 1.06 6.66
N GLU A 59 7.62 0.80 6.23
CA GLU A 59 6.52 0.32 7.06
C GLU A 59 6.79 -1.00 7.80
N THR A 60 7.72 -1.83 7.30
CA THR A 60 8.17 -3.05 7.99
C THR A 60 9.40 -2.83 8.88
N GLN A 61 10.06 -1.68 8.78
CA GLN A 61 11.26 -1.38 9.55
C GLN A 61 10.93 -0.50 10.77
N GLN A 62 11.42 -0.92 11.93
CA GLN A 62 11.20 -0.23 13.19
C GLN A 62 12.09 1.03 13.25
N THR A 63 11.65 2.12 12.63
CA THR A 63 12.46 3.34 12.46
C THR A 63 12.65 4.14 13.75
N SER A 64 11.73 4.03 14.71
CA SER A 64 11.85 4.67 16.01
C SER A 64 11.21 3.85 17.13
N ILE A 65 12.00 3.51 18.15
CA ILE A 65 11.53 2.70 19.29
C ILE A 65 10.34 3.37 20.00
N LYS A 66 10.30 4.71 20.03
CA LYS A 66 9.25 5.49 20.69
C LYS A 66 7.86 5.35 20.06
N TRP A 67 7.79 5.20 18.74
CA TRP A 67 6.51 5.21 17.99
C TRP A 67 6.14 3.85 17.40
N SER A 68 6.96 2.84 17.66
CA SER A 68 6.73 1.51 17.13
C SER A 68 5.72 0.74 17.95
N ARG A 69 5.01 -0.16 17.29
CA ARG A 69 4.09 -1.08 17.96
C ARG A 69 4.87 -2.09 18.81
N PRO A 70 4.22 -2.65 19.84
CA PRO A 70 4.82 -3.75 20.61
C PRO A 70 5.14 -4.95 19.72
N SER A 71 6.25 -5.62 20.01
CA SER A 71 6.64 -6.86 19.34
C SER A 71 5.62 -7.96 19.62
N LEU A 72 5.33 -8.78 18.60
CA LEU A 72 4.40 -9.89 18.72
C LEU A 72 4.98 -10.97 19.66
N PRO A 73 4.21 -11.46 20.65
CA PRO A 73 4.60 -12.65 21.41
C PRO A 73 4.56 -13.90 20.51
N PRO A 74 5.25 -14.99 20.88
CA PRO A 74 5.15 -16.26 20.16
C PRO A 74 3.69 -16.75 20.17
N MET A 75 3.12 -16.99 18.99
CA MET A 75 1.73 -17.46 18.81
C MET A 75 1.73 -18.78 18.06
N ASN A 76 0.94 -19.75 18.51
CA ASN A 76 0.71 -21.01 17.82
C ASN A 76 -0.66 -21.00 17.11
N PRO A 77 -0.69 -20.96 15.77
CA PRO A 77 -1.94 -20.93 14.99
C PRO A 77 -2.90 -22.11 15.23
N GLU A 78 -2.40 -23.25 15.71
CA GLU A 78 -3.24 -24.44 15.96
C GLU A 78 -3.97 -24.39 17.31
N LYS A 79 -3.53 -23.53 18.24
CA LYS A 79 -4.03 -23.49 19.63
C LYS A 79 -4.57 -22.14 20.03
N ASP A 80 -3.94 -21.07 19.54
CA ASP A 80 -4.19 -19.71 20.00
C ASP A 80 -5.16 -19.00 19.03
N PRO A 81 -6.29 -18.47 19.52
CA PRO A 81 -7.19 -17.69 18.69
C PRO A 81 -6.60 -16.31 18.39
N LEU A 82 -6.76 -15.84 17.16
CA LEU A 82 -6.48 -14.45 16.79
C LEU A 82 -7.75 -13.61 16.94
N VAL A 83 -7.78 -12.76 17.96
CA VAL A 83 -8.91 -11.85 18.25
C VAL A 83 -8.47 -10.41 18.01
N PHE A 84 -9.17 -9.71 17.14
CA PHE A 84 -8.87 -8.31 16.81
C PHE A 84 -10.13 -7.54 16.42
N GLN A 85 -10.09 -6.23 16.61
CA GLN A 85 -11.14 -5.32 16.13
C GLN A 85 -10.86 -4.94 14.69
N GLN A 86 -11.79 -5.24 13.78
CA GLN A 86 -11.71 -4.76 12.40
C GLN A 86 -11.93 -3.24 12.33
N LEU A 87 -11.23 -2.59 11.41
CA LEU A 87 -11.30 -1.16 11.15
C LEU A 87 -11.69 -0.88 9.70
N GLU A 88 -11.08 -1.59 8.75
CA GLU A 88 -11.27 -1.39 7.33
C GLU A 88 -11.31 -2.72 6.58
N LEU A 89 -12.08 -2.73 5.49
CA LEU A 89 -12.27 -3.87 4.61
C LEU A 89 -11.93 -3.44 3.18
N ASP A 90 -11.12 -4.24 2.52
CA ASP A 90 -10.77 -4.07 1.11
C ASP A 90 -10.80 -5.43 0.39
N HIS A 91 -10.68 -5.43 -0.94
CA HIS A 91 -10.53 -6.66 -1.71
C HIS A 91 -9.52 -6.49 -2.84
N TYR A 92 -8.90 -7.60 -3.21
CA TYR A 92 -8.12 -7.67 -4.43
C TYR A 92 -8.37 -9.00 -5.13
N THR A 93 -7.97 -9.06 -6.39
CA THR A 93 -8.11 -10.25 -7.23
C THR A 93 -6.80 -11.04 -7.19
N GLY A 94 -6.88 -12.34 -6.89
CA GLY A 94 -5.69 -13.18 -6.80
C GLY A 94 -5.96 -14.65 -7.14
N GLN A 95 -4.98 -15.50 -6.85
CA GLN A 95 -5.10 -16.94 -7.05
C GLN A 95 -5.90 -17.58 -5.90
N PRO A 96 -6.70 -18.63 -6.18
CA PRO A 96 -7.47 -19.32 -5.15
C PRO A 96 -6.54 -20.07 -4.19
N MET A 97 -6.89 -20.05 -2.91
CA MET A 97 -6.19 -20.81 -1.88
C MET A 97 -6.68 -22.26 -1.87
N LYS A 98 -5.74 -23.21 -2.04
CA LYS A 98 -6.05 -24.65 -2.06
C LYS A 98 -6.78 -25.07 -0.78
N GLY A 99 -7.89 -25.78 -0.94
CA GLY A 99 -8.65 -26.33 0.19
C GLY A 99 -9.70 -25.37 0.77
N MET A 100 -9.76 -24.12 0.30
CA MET A 100 -10.84 -23.21 0.64
C MET A 100 -12.06 -23.45 -0.29
N PRO A 101 -13.30 -23.20 0.18
CA PRO A 101 -14.50 -23.32 -0.65
C PRO A 101 -14.51 -22.32 -1.82
N GLY A 102 -15.50 -22.40 -2.72
CA GLY A 102 -15.63 -21.47 -3.86
C GLY A 102 -14.81 -21.86 -5.08
N SER A 103 -14.67 -20.93 -6.04
CA SER A 103 -13.95 -21.20 -7.29
C SER A 103 -12.49 -21.58 -7.03
N GLN A 104 -12.09 -22.76 -7.52
CA GLN A 104 -10.68 -23.18 -7.53
C GLN A 104 -9.96 -22.76 -8.82
N ILE A 105 -10.64 -22.01 -9.69
CA ILE A 105 -10.13 -21.49 -10.94
C ILE A 105 -9.97 -19.98 -10.73
N GLY A 106 -8.72 -19.50 -10.75
CA GLY A 106 -8.42 -18.08 -10.66
C GLY A 106 -8.77 -17.34 -11.96
N PRO A 107 -8.86 -16.01 -11.92
CA PRO A 107 -8.75 -15.14 -10.74
C PRO A 107 -9.97 -15.19 -9.80
N VAL A 108 -9.76 -15.09 -8.49
CA VAL A 108 -10.83 -15.02 -7.47
C VAL A 108 -10.71 -13.80 -6.57
N PRO A 109 -11.82 -13.24 -6.06
CA PRO A 109 -11.77 -12.15 -5.09
C PRO A 109 -11.29 -12.64 -3.73
N ILE A 110 -10.39 -11.89 -3.11
CA ILE A 110 -9.84 -12.13 -1.76
C ILE A 110 -10.11 -10.87 -0.94
N MET A 111 -10.77 -11.03 0.20
CA MET A 111 -11.05 -9.91 1.11
C MET A 111 -9.89 -9.70 2.07
N ARG A 112 -9.53 -8.44 2.33
CA ARG A 112 -8.54 -8.02 3.33
C ARG A 112 -9.24 -7.29 4.46
N LEU A 113 -9.04 -7.76 5.68
CA LEU A 113 -9.51 -7.10 6.89
C LEU A 113 -8.32 -6.50 7.61
N PHE A 114 -8.33 -5.19 7.78
CA PHE A 114 -7.34 -4.47 8.57
C PHE A 114 -7.91 -4.19 9.96
N GLY A 115 -7.08 -4.35 10.99
CA GLY A 115 -7.52 -4.11 12.35
C GLY A 115 -6.41 -4.14 13.39
N VAL A 116 -6.81 -4.08 14.65
CA VAL A 116 -5.90 -4.06 15.79
C VAL A 116 -6.34 -5.03 16.89
N THR A 117 -5.39 -5.73 17.51
CA THR A 117 -5.67 -6.56 18.70
C THR A 117 -5.80 -5.70 19.96
N MET A 118 -6.30 -6.27 21.05
CA MET A 118 -6.38 -5.59 22.36
C MET A 118 -5.00 -5.16 22.89
N GLU A 119 -3.96 -5.90 22.51
CA GLU A 119 -2.55 -5.66 22.87
C GLU A 119 -1.88 -4.63 21.96
N GLY A 120 -2.60 -4.09 20.96
CA GLY A 120 -2.12 -3.02 20.08
C GLY A 120 -1.33 -3.49 18.86
N HIS A 121 -1.39 -4.77 18.51
CA HIS A 121 -0.78 -5.29 17.28
C HIS A 121 -1.65 -4.99 16.06
N SER A 122 -1.02 -4.57 14.96
CA SER A 122 -1.71 -4.45 13.67
C SER A 122 -1.94 -5.83 13.06
N VAL A 123 -3.13 -6.02 12.47
CA VAL A 123 -3.52 -7.27 11.81
C VAL A 123 -3.97 -6.97 10.38
N CYS A 124 -3.50 -7.79 9.45
CA CYS A 124 -4.03 -7.90 8.08
C CYS A 124 -4.47 -9.36 7.87
N CYS A 125 -5.79 -9.59 7.83
CA CYS A 125 -6.38 -10.90 7.66
C CYS A 125 -6.89 -11.07 6.23
N HIS A 126 -6.42 -12.12 5.55
CA HIS A 126 -6.86 -12.48 4.20
C HIS A 126 -7.94 -13.55 4.27
N VAL A 127 -9.13 -13.23 3.77
CA VAL A 127 -10.29 -14.14 3.77
C VAL A 127 -10.50 -14.66 2.36
N HIS A 128 -10.40 -15.99 2.22
CA HIS A 128 -10.55 -16.72 0.96
C HIS A 128 -11.85 -17.54 0.94
N GLY A 129 -12.24 -17.95 -0.26
CA GLY A 129 -13.32 -18.90 -0.47
C GLY A 129 -14.72 -18.31 -0.51
N PHE A 130 -14.81 -17.02 -0.84
CA PHE A 130 -16.05 -16.34 -1.13
C PHE A 130 -16.19 -16.11 -2.63
N SER A 131 -17.40 -16.30 -3.17
CA SER A 131 -17.72 -15.97 -4.56
C SER A 131 -19.01 -15.15 -4.57
N PRO A 132 -19.02 -13.95 -5.16
CA PRO A 132 -20.20 -13.11 -5.20
C PRO A 132 -21.31 -13.82 -5.98
N TYR A 133 -22.53 -13.73 -5.48
CA TYR A 133 -23.71 -14.30 -6.10
C TYR A 133 -24.82 -13.26 -6.13
N LEU A 134 -25.74 -13.46 -7.06
CA LEU A 134 -26.94 -12.65 -7.20
C LEU A 134 -28.15 -13.58 -7.31
N PHE A 135 -29.31 -13.04 -6.97
CA PHE A 135 -30.58 -13.71 -7.21
C PHE A 135 -31.25 -13.09 -8.44
N VAL A 136 -31.84 -13.94 -9.28
CA VAL A 136 -32.66 -13.53 -10.43
C VAL A 136 -34.07 -14.06 -10.28
N HIS A 137 -35.04 -13.36 -10.87
CA HIS A 137 -36.39 -13.89 -11.01
C HIS A 137 -36.40 -15.06 -11.98
N ILE A 138 -37.09 -16.14 -11.58
CA ILE A 138 -37.28 -17.33 -12.40
C ILE A 138 -38.45 -17.06 -13.37
N PRO A 139 -38.26 -17.20 -14.70
CA PRO A 139 -39.34 -17.06 -15.67
C PRO A 139 -40.45 -18.09 -15.46
N GLU A 140 -41.68 -17.75 -15.87
CA GLU A 140 -42.80 -18.71 -15.85
C GLU A 140 -42.48 -19.93 -16.72
N GLY A 141 -42.75 -21.12 -16.19
CA GLY A 141 -42.46 -22.39 -16.87
C GLY A 141 -41.02 -22.90 -16.73
N PHE A 142 -40.12 -22.19 -16.03
CA PHE A 142 -38.79 -22.71 -15.72
C PHE A 142 -38.85 -23.72 -14.56
N ASP A 143 -38.44 -24.97 -14.85
CA ASP A 143 -38.32 -26.03 -13.85
C ASP A 143 -36.88 -26.58 -13.73
N ASN A 144 -36.71 -27.58 -12.87
CA ASN A 144 -35.41 -28.21 -12.61
C ASN A 144 -34.79 -28.91 -13.83
N SER A 145 -35.57 -29.26 -14.86
CA SER A 145 -35.06 -29.90 -16.07
C SER A 145 -34.20 -28.94 -16.89
N HIS A 146 -34.56 -27.65 -16.88
CA HIS A 146 -33.81 -26.58 -17.54
C HIS A 146 -32.49 -26.22 -16.84
N CYS A 147 -32.24 -26.72 -15.62
CA CYS A 147 -30.99 -26.48 -14.89
C CYS A 147 -29.80 -27.30 -15.43
N ALA A 148 -30.06 -28.40 -16.14
CA ALA A 148 -29.00 -29.33 -16.56
C ALA A 148 -27.94 -28.69 -17.49
N PRO A 149 -28.29 -27.88 -18.51
CA PRO A 149 -27.30 -27.23 -19.37
C PRO A 149 -26.35 -26.29 -18.62
N PHE A 150 -26.80 -25.61 -17.57
CA PHE A 150 -25.98 -24.67 -16.79
C PHE A 150 -24.92 -25.35 -15.89
N LYS A 151 -25.02 -26.67 -15.70
CA LYS A 151 -24.04 -27.44 -14.91
C LYS A 151 -22.85 -27.90 -15.74
N VAL A 152 -22.95 -27.80 -17.07
CA VAL A 152 -21.89 -28.23 -17.98
C VAL A 152 -20.97 -27.05 -18.21
N ARG A 153 -19.70 -27.22 -17.83
CA ARG A 153 -18.66 -26.22 -18.09
C ARG A 153 -18.43 -26.15 -19.60
N THR A 154 -19.01 -25.17 -20.28
CA THR A 154 -18.63 -24.88 -21.66
C THR A 154 -17.24 -24.24 -21.62
N CYS A 155 -16.30 -24.90 -22.29
CA CYS A 155 -14.90 -24.50 -22.38
C CYS A 155 -14.75 -23.19 -23.15
#